data_AF-A0A1F8LAE5-F1
#
_entry.id   AF-A0A1F8LAE5-F1
#
_cell.length_a   1.000
_cell.length_b   1.000
_cell.length_c   1.000
_cell.angle_alpha   90.00
_cell.angle_beta   90.00
_cell.angle_gamma   90.00
#
_symmetry.space_group_name_H-M   'P 1'
#
loop_
_entity.id
_entity.type
_entity.pdbx_description
1 polymer ?
#
loop_
_entity_poly.entity_id
_entity_poly.type
_entity_poly.pdbx_seq_one_letter_code
_entity_poly.pdbx_strand_id
1 'polypeptide(L)'
;MHGYSWGGPRRGFPWLGLALVAVGLGALVGLFEPRITTDSAVILSLGLIGLVALFVGRVRWVATPAVLLASWGLARVLYELELLAGPGWTWLFVGGGLLALYLYGLIAAEAHGRAIWPAALFLGIGALEVAGGLPGLERLRGAWLPVLLLGLGLLLLARGVTRPSR
;
A
#
# COMPACT_ATOMS: atom_id res chain seq x y z
N MET A 1 -16.66 -33.90 22.69
CA MET A 1 -15.36 -33.30 22.36
C MET A 1 -15.24 -33.23 20.84
N HIS A 2 -15.39 -32.03 20.26
CA HIS A 2 -15.30 -31.83 18.82
C HIS A 2 -13.83 -31.64 18.43
N GLY A 3 -13.27 -32.64 17.74
CA GLY A 3 -11.95 -32.54 17.15
C GLY A 3 -11.99 -31.58 15.97
N TYR A 4 -11.20 -30.51 16.03
CA TYR A 4 -10.88 -29.68 14.87
C TYR A 4 -10.08 -30.53 13.87
N SER A 5 -10.75 -31.12 12.90
CA SER A 5 -10.09 -31.79 11.77
C SER A 5 -9.56 -30.72 10.81
N TRP A 6 -8.28 -30.38 10.96
CA TRP A 6 -7.53 -29.54 10.02
C TRP A 6 -7.29 -30.19 8.64
N GLY A 7 -8.11 -31.18 8.25
CA GLY A 7 -7.86 -32.10 7.14
C GLY A 7 -9.04 -32.27 6.17
N GLY A 8 -9.77 -31.20 5.85
CA GLY A 8 -10.81 -31.21 4.82
C GLY A 8 -10.25 -31.05 3.40
N PRO A 9 -10.76 -31.77 2.38
CA PRO A 9 -10.19 -31.84 1.02
C PRO A 9 -10.62 -30.66 0.13
N ARG A 10 -10.32 -29.43 0.53
CA ARG A 10 -10.26 -28.29 -0.39
C ARG A 10 -8.78 -28.04 -0.61
N ARG A 11 -8.23 -28.40 -1.79
CA ARG A 11 -6.79 -28.24 -2.16
C ARG A 11 -6.23 -26.96 -1.54
N GLY A 12 -5.62 -27.12 -0.37
CA GLY A 12 -5.14 -26.01 0.44
C GLY A 12 -3.90 -25.53 -0.25
N PHE A 13 -3.99 -24.38 -0.91
CA PHE A 13 -2.82 -23.68 -1.42
C PHE A 13 -1.77 -23.64 -0.28
N PRO A 14 -0.50 -24.02 -0.50
CA PRO A 14 0.46 -24.26 0.58
C PRO A 14 0.96 -22.94 1.18
N TRP A 15 0.07 -22.20 1.85
CA TRP A 15 0.29 -20.88 2.41
C TRP A 15 1.49 -20.82 3.35
N LEU A 16 1.64 -21.84 4.19
CA LEU A 16 2.78 -21.95 5.10
C LEU A 16 4.10 -22.09 4.32
N GLY A 17 4.11 -22.88 3.25
CA GLY A 17 5.27 -23.02 2.37
C GLY A 17 5.63 -21.72 1.69
N LEU A 18 4.64 -21.00 1.14
CA LEU A 18 4.86 -19.71 0.49
C LEU A 18 5.35 -18.64 1.48
N ALA A 19 4.78 -18.62 2.70
CA ALA A 19 5.21 -17.77 3.80
C ALA A 19 6.68 -18.01 4.18
N LEU A 20 7.07 -19.28 4.35
CA LEU A 20 8.44 -19.67 4.65
C LEU A 20 9.40 -19.31 3.52
N VAL A 21 9.01 -19.52 2.26
CA VAL A 21 9.83 -19.14 1.10
C VAL A 21 10.08 -17.64 1.08
N ALA A 22 9.08 -16.80 1.31
CA ALA A 22 9.32 -15.36 1.26
C ALA A 22 10.07 -14.84 2.50
N VAL A 23 9.86 -15.42 3.69
CA VAL A 23 10.71 -15.13 4.85
C VAL A 23 12.16 -15.51 4.55
N GLY A 24 12.39 -16.69 3.95
CA GLY A 24 13.70 -17.13 3.52
C GLY A 24 14.35 -16.22 2.47
N LEU A 25 13.57 -15.76 1.48
CA LEU A 25 14.01 -14.78 0.49
C LEU A 25 14.37 -13.43 1.12
N GLY A 26 13.52 -12.93 2.03
CA GLY A 26 13.80 -11.69 2.75
C GLY A 26 15.08 -11.79 3.58
N ALA A 27 15.30 -12.92 4.26
CA ALA A 27 16.53 -13.19 5.00
C ALA A 27 17.76 -13.30 4.06
N LEU A 28 17.62 -13.92 2.89
CA LEU A 28 18.68 -13.99 1.88
C LEU A 28 19.07 -12.62 1.35
N VAL A 29 18.10 -11.73 1.09
CA VAL A 29 18.38 -10.36 0.63
C VAL A 29 19.26 -9.63 1.65
N GLY A 30 18.98 -9.75 2.95
CA GLY A 30 19.82 -9.16 4.00
C GLY A 30 21.24 -9.74 4.08
N LEU A 31 21.49 -10.95 3.56
CA LEU A 31 22.83 -11.52 3.48
C LEU A 31 23.65 -10.95 2.31
N PHE A 32 23.00 -10.52 1.22
CA PHE A 32 23.66 -10.00 0.03
C PHE A 32 23.77 -8.47 0.01
N GLU A 33 22.80 -7.76 0.59
CA GLU A 33 22.78 -6.30 0.66
C GLU A 33 22.73 -5.84 2.13
N PRO A 34 23.89 -5.55 2.75
CA PRO A 34 23.98 -5.22 4.17
C PRO A 34 23.22 -3.94 4.57
N ARG A 35 22.87 -3.11 3.59
CA ARG A 35 22.10 -1.88 3.78
C ARG A 35 20.63 -2.16 4.10
N ILE A 36 20.08 -3.28 3.62
CA ILE A 36 18.67 -3.63 3.82
C ILE A 36 18.52 -4.36 5.16
N THR A 37 17.65 -3.82 6.02
CA THR A 37 17.34 -4.45 7.31
C THR A 37 16.43 -5.66 7.12
N THR A 38 16.64 -6.69 7.93
CA THR A 38 15.86 -7.93 7.87
C THR A 38 14.38 -7.69 8.08
N ASP A 39 13.99 -6.73 8.93
CA ASP A 39 12.58 -6.43 9.18
C ASP A 39 11.90 -5.79 7.96
N SER A 40 12.55 -4.86 7.27
CA SER A 40 12.06 -4.28 6.01
C SER A 40 11.86 -5.34 4.93
N ALA A 41 12.84 -6.23 4.76
CA ALA A 41 12.79 -7.32 3.80
C ALA A 41 11.65 -8.31 4.11
N VAL A 42 11.44 -8.65 5.38
CA VAL A 42 10.35 -9.54 5.82
C VAL A 42 8.98 -8.89 5.59
N ILE A 43 8.80 -7.61 5.93
CA ILE A 43 7.54 -6.88 5.71
C ILE A 43 7.19 -6.86 4.22
N LEU A 44 8.15 -6.49 3.37
CA LEU A 44 7.96 -6.49 1.91
C LEU A 44 7.59 -7.87 1.39
N SER A 45 8.31 -8.91 1.85
CA SER A 45 8.07 -10.30 1.44
C SER A 45 6.66 -10.78 1.81
N LEU A 46 6.20 -10.48 3.02
CA LEU A 46 4.83 -10.78 3.46
C LEU A 46 3.77 -10.05 2.63
N GLY A 47 4.02 -8.77 2.32
CA GLY A 47 3.16 -7.99 1.44
C GLY A 47 3.06 -8.62 0.04
N LEU A 48 4.20 -9.00 -0.55
CA LEU A 48 4.26 -9.63 -1.87
C LEU A 48 3.56 -11.00 -1.90
N ILE A 49 3.74 -11.83 -0.88
CA ILE A 49 2.95 -13.06 -0.71
C ILE A 49 1.47 -12.73 -0.72
N GLY A 50 1.05 -11.77 0.09
CA GLY A 50 -0.33 -11.32 0.18
C GLY A 50 -0.90 -10.79 -1.15
N LEU A 51 -0.05 -10.22 -2.01
CA LEU A 51 -0.45 -9.81 -3.36
C LEU A 51 -0.59 -11.03 -4.28
N VAL A 52 0.38 -11.95 -4.30
CA VAL A 52 0.29 -13.21 -5.07
C VAL A 52 -0.97 -13.98 -4.68
N ALA A 53 -1.22 -14.08 -3.38
CA ALA A 53 -2.40 -14.59 -2.73
C ALA A 53 -3.72 -13.99 -3.22
N LEU A 54 -3.76 -12.66 -3.34
CA LEU A 54 -4.91 -11.94 -3.87
C LEU A 54 -5.17 -12.33 -5.33
N PHE A 55 -4.11 -12.36 -6.16
CA PHE A 55 -4.26 -12.65 -7.59
C PHE A 55 -4.57 -14.13 -7.87
N VAL A 56 -3.92 -15.05 -7.17
CA VAL A 56 -4.06 -16.50 -7.39
C VAL A 56 -5.29 -17.07 -6.66
N GLY A 57 -5.46 -16.70 -5.38
CA GLY A 57 -6.52 -17.23 -4.53
C GLY A 57 -7.82 -16.43 -4.56
N ARG A 58 -7.83 -15.24 -5.16
CA ARG A 58 -8.96 -14.28 -5.14
C ARG A 58 -9.47 -14.00 -3.72
N VAL A 59 -8.59 -14.08 -2.72
CA VAL A 59 -8.94 -13.89 -1.32
C VAL A 59 -9.00 -12.39 -1.01
N ARG A 60 -10.18 -11.80 -1.24
CA ARG A 60 -10.42 -10.35 -1.17
C ARG A 60 -10.04 -9.72 0.18
N TRP A 61 -10.26 -10.42 1.28
CA TRP A 61 -9.93 -9.93 2.63
C TRP A 61 -8.43 -9.70 2.85
N VAL A 62 -7.57 -10.33 2.04
CA VAL A 62 -6.11 -10.19 2.11
C VAL A 62 -5.62 -8.98 1.31
N ALA A 63 -6.45 -8.41 0.42
CA ALA A 63 -6.02 -7.36 -0.50
C ALA A 63 -5.48 -6.12 0.22
N THR A 64 -6.25 -5.59 1.18
CA THR A 64 -5.87 -4.41 1.95
C THR A 64 -4.60 -4.62 2.76
N PRO A 65 -4.48 -5.64 3.64
CA PRO A 65 -3.26 -5.84 4.41
C PRO A 65 -2.06 -6.15 3.51
N ALA A 66 -2.24 -6.89 2.41
CA ALA A 66 -1.16 -7.18 1.46
C ALA A 66 -0.61 -5.92 0.80
N VAL A 67 -1.49 -5.08 0.27
CA VAL A 67 -1.12 -3.82 -0.37
C VAL A 67 -0.43 -2.89 0.62
N LEU A 68 -0.94 -2.77 1.85
CA LEU A 68 -0.33 -1.94 2.88
C LEU A 68 1.08 -2.42 3.26
N LEU A 69 1.24 -3.72 3.51
CA LEU A 69 2.54 -4.31 3.84
C LEU A 69 3.53 -4.19 2.68
N ALA A 70 3.09 -4.46 1.45
CA ALA A 70 3.95 -4.37 0.27
C ALA A 70 4.39 -2.92 0.03
N SER A 71 3.47 -1.97 0.11
CA SER A 71 3.77 -0.55 -0.12
C SER A 71 4.68 0.01 0.97
N TRP A 72 4.43 -0.35 2.23
CA TRP A 72 5.27 0.08 3.35
C TRP A 72 6.66 -0.56 3.30
N GLY A 73 6.73 -1.87 3.10
CA GLY A 73 7.99 -2.59 2.95
C GLY A 73 8.82 -2.05 1.79
N LEU A 74 8.18 -1.75 0.65
CA LEU A 74 8.85 -1.19 -0.52
C LEU A 74 9.43 0.20 -0.22
N ALA A 75 8.64 1.10 0.38
CA ALA A 75 9.13 2.42 0.77
C ALA A 75 10.34 2.35 1.70
N ARG A 76 10.30 1.40 2.65
CA ARG A 76 11.38 1.25 3.64
C ARG A 76 12.65 0.70 3.02
N VAL A 77 12.55 -0.31 2.16
CA VAL A 77 13.70 -0.84 1.40
C VAL A 77 14.31 0.25 0.51
N LEU A 78 13.49 1.03 -0.20
CA LEU A 78 13.99 2.12 -1.04
C LEU A 78 14.66 3.24 -0.23
N TYR A 79 14.18 3.50 0.99
CA TYR A 79 14.82 4.44 1.92
C TYR A 79 16.18 3.90 2.41
N GLU A 80 16.25 2.63 2.78
CA GLU A 80 17.50 1.95 3.19
C GLU A 80 18.54 1.89 2.07
N LEU A 81 18.09 1.82 0.82
CA LEU A 81 18.94 1.90 -0.36
C LEU A 81 19.38 3.35 -0.69
N GLU A 82 19.06 4.34 0.15
CA GLU A 82 19.35 5.77 -0.05
C GLU A 82 18.73 6.35 -1.34
N LEU A 83 17.74 5.66 -1.92
CA LEU A 83 17.02 6.12 -3.12
C LEU A 83 15.93 7.15 -2.79
N LEU A 84 15.53 7.25 -1.51
CA LEU A 84 14.50 8.16 -1.04
C LEU A 84 15.05 9.11 0.03
N ALA A 85 14.82 10.41 -0.17
CA ALA A 85 15.40 11.46 0.66
C ALA A 85 14.66 11.73 1.99
N GLY A 86 13.55 11.03 2.30
CA GLY A 86 12.80 11.33 3.52
C GLY A 86 11.54 10.51 3.79
N PRO A 87 10.90 10.73 4.96
CA PRO A 87 9.78 9.92 5.44
C PRO A 87 8.49 10.07 4.62
N GLY A 88 8.28 11.21 3.95
CA GLY A 88 7.08 11.51 3.15
C GLY A 88 6.83 10.53 2.01
N TRP A 89 7.88 9.86 1.53
CA TRP A 89 7.75 8.82 0.53
C TRP A 89 6.93 7.61 1.03
N THR A 90 7.02 7.28 2.32
CA THR A 90 6.24 6.17 2.90
C THR A 90 4.75 6.40 2.72
N TRP A 91 4.28 7.62 3.00
CA TRP A 91 2.87 7.97 2.81
C TRP A 91 2.47 7.99 1.33
N LEU A 92 3.36 8.41 0.44
CA LEU A 92 3.12 8.35 -1.01
C LEU A 92 2.98 6.90 -1.49
N PHE A 93 3.85 5.99 -1.05
CA PHE A 93 3.78 4.58 -1.41
C PHE A 93 2.51 3.92 -0.86
N VAL A 94 2.17 4.15 0.41
CA VAL A 94 0.94 3.63 1.03
C VAL A 94 -0.31 4.16 0.31
N GLY A 95 -0.35 5.47 0.05
CA GLY A 95 -1.44 6.09 -0.69
C GLY A 95 -1.54 5.58 -2.14
N GLY A 96 -0.41 5.41 -2.81
CA GLY A 96 -0.32 4.83 -4.15
C GLY A 96 -0.77 3.38 -4.21
N GLY A 97 -0.42 2.57 -3.21
CA GLY A 97 -0.90 1.19 -3.08
C GLY A 97 -2.42 1.13 -2.91
N LEU A 98 -2.98 1.94 -2.02
CA LEU A 98 -4.43 2.03 -1.84
C LEU A 98 -5.15 2.55 -3.09
N LEU A 99 -4.53 3.47 -3.84
CA LEU A 99 -5.03 3.93 -5.12
C LEU A 99 -5.03 2.79 -6.14
N ALA A 100 -3.96 1.99 -6.22
CA ALA A 100 -3.91 0.81 -7.08
C ALA A 100 -4.99 -0.22 -6.71
N LEU A 101 -5.26 -0.42 -5.42
CA LEU A 101 -6.35 -1.28 -4.95
C LEU A 101 -7.73 -0.74 -5.36
N TYR A 102 -7.94 0.58 -5.28
CA TYR A 102 -9.15 1.23 -5.77
C TYR A 102 -9.33 1.05 -7.29
N LEU A 103 -8.26 1.29 -8.08
CA LEU A 103 -8.27 1.10 -9.53
C LEU A 103 -8.53 -0.35 -9.92
N TYR A 104 -7.92 -1.30 -9.22
CA TYR A 104 -8.19 -2.73 -9.39
C TYR A 104 -9.68 -3.03 -9.13
N GLY A 105 -10.26 -2.47 -8.07
CA GLY A 105 -11.69 -2.61 -7.79
C GLY A 105 -12.61 -2.01 -8.86
N LEU A 106 -12.23 -0.89 -9.48
CA LEU A 106 -12.98 -0.32 -10.61
C LEU A 106 -13.01 -1.28 -11.81
N ILE A 107 -11.87 -1.88 -12.16
CA ILE A 107 -11.75 -2.81 -13.29
C ILE A 107 -12.48 -4.12 -12.99
N ALA A 108 -12.38 -4.61 -11.76
CA ALA A 108 -13.01 -5.86 -11.32
C ALA A 108 -14.52 -5.72 -11.02
N ALA A 109 -15.11 -4.53 -11.17
CA ALA A 109 -16.49 -4.20 -10.77
C ALA A 109 -16.79 -4.54 -9.30
N GLU A 110 -15.78 -4.44 -8.43
CA GLU A 110 -15.89 -4.74 -7.00
C GLU A 110 -16.01 -3.47 -6.15
N ALA A 111 -16.70 -3.58 -5.01
CA ALA A 111 -16.97 -2.46 -4.10
C ALA A 111 -15.75 -2.01 -3.26
N HIS A 112 -14.58 -1.81 -3.89
CA HIS A 112 -13.42 -1.15 -3.27
C HIS A 112 -13.51 0.39 -3.34
N GLY A 113 -14.68 0.93 -3.70
CA GLY A 113 -14.91 2.36 -3.88
C GLY A 113 -14.60 3.23 -2.65
N ARG A 114 -14.47 2.64 -1.46
CA ARG A 114 -14.11 3.34 -0.22
C ARG A 114 -12.60 3.54 -0.04
N ALA A 115 -11.75 2.80 -0.78
CA ALA A 115 -10.29 2.91 -0.67
C ALA A 115 -9.73 4.23 -1.23
N ILE A 116 -10.48 4.95 -2.08
CA ILE A 116 -10.06 6.23 -2.65
C ILE A 116 -9.83 7.31 -1.59
N TRP A 117 -10.61 7.30 -0.51
CA TRP A 117 -10.51 8.28 0.56
C TRP A 117 -9.21 8.17 1.34
N PRO A 118 -8.85 7.01 1.92
CA PRO A 118 -7.56 6.86 2.56
C PRO A 118 -6.41 7.00 1.54
N ALA A 119 -6.57 6.53 0.30
CA ALA A 119 -5.55 6.74 -0.75
C ALA A 119 -5.24 8.24 -0.97
N ALA A 120 -6.28 9.06 -1.17
CA ALA A 120 -6.14 10.50 -1.38
C ALA A 120 -5.54 11.19 -0.16
N LEU A 121 -5.93 10.78 1.05
CA LEU A 121 -5.38 11.33 2.30
C LEU A 121 -3.88 11.04 2.42
N PHE A 122 -3.45 9.79 2.24
CA PHE A 122 -2.04 9.42 2.34
C PHE A 122 -1.20 10.02 1.21
N LEU A 123 -1.72 10.07 -0.02
CA LEU A 123 -1.04 10.76 -1.12
C LEU A 123 -0.88 12.26 -0.84
N GLY A 124 -1.91 12.92 -0.29
CA GLY A 124 -1.84 14.33 0.08
C GLY A 124 -0.80 14.59 1.16
N ILE A 125 -0.79 13.80 2.23
CA ILE A 125 0.20 13.92 3.32
C ILE A 125 1.62 13.70 2.78
N GLY A 126 1.84 12.61 2.02
CA GLY A 126 3.15 12.30 1.45
C GLY A 126 3.64 13.36 0.48
N ALA A 127 2.76 13.89 -0.37
CA ALA A 127 3.11 14.96 -1.30
C ALA A 127 3.50 16.25 -0.56
N LEU A 128 2.79 16.60 0.51
CA LEU A 128 3.13 17.76 1.35
C LEU A 128 4.48 17.60 2.06
N GLU A 129 4.76 16.42 2.59
CA GLU A 129 6.05 16.14 3.25
C GLU A 129 7.22 16.15 2.26
N VAL A 130 7.06 15.53 1.08
CA VAL A 130 8.09 15.52 0.04
C VAL A 130 8.32 16.93 -0.53
N ALA A 131 7.24 17.67 -0.81
CA ALA A 131 7.35 19.05 -1.30
C ALA A 131 7.98 19.99 -0.26
N GLY A 132 7.70 19.76 1.03
CA GLY A 132 8.29 20.53 2.13
C GLY A 132 9.79 20.27 2.34
N GLY A 133 10.33 19.18 1.81
CA GLY A 133 11.76 18.85 1.86
C GLY A 133 12.58 19.40 0.68
N LEU A 134 11.95 20.04 -0.31
CA LEU A 134 12.64 20.58 -1.49
C LEU A 134 13.13 22.02 -1.25
N PRO A 135 14.43 22.31 -1.44
CA PRO A 135 14.95 23.66 -1.28
C PRO A 135 14.29 24.61 -2.28
N GLY A 136 13.65 25.68 -1.77
CA GLY A 136 12.90 26.67 -2.57
C GLY A 136 11.37 26.59 -2.47
N LEU A 137 10.81 25.44 -2.04
CA LEU A 137 9.37 25.23 -1.86
C LEU A 137 8.88 25.51 -0.42
N GLU A 138 9.77 25.83 0.51
CA GLU A 138 9.43 26.16 1.90
C GLU A 138 8.42 27.32 2.03
N ARG A 139 8.53 28.35 1.17
CA ARG A 139 7.58 29.47 1.12
C ARG A 139 6.20 29.07 0.61
N LEU A 140 6.14 28.01 -0.21
CA LEU A 140 4.91 27.48 -0.81
C LEU A 140 4.22 26.48 0.12
N ARG A 141 4.91 25.90 1.10
CA ARG A 141 4.36 24.98 2.11
C ARG A 141 3.12 25.54 2.83
N GLY A 142 3.09 26.85 3.09
CA GLY A 142 1.95 27.54 3.71
C GLY A 142 0.74 27.75 2.78
N ALA A 143 0.96 27.87 1.47
CA ALA A 143 -0.09 28.14 0.49
C ALA A 143 -0.65 26.87 -0.18
N TRP A 144 0.15 25.80 -0.28
CA TRP A 144 -0.24 24.57 -0.97
C TRP A 144 -1.28 23.75 -0.22
N LEU A 145 -1.28 23.77 1.11
CA LEU A 145 -2.25 23.05 1.92
C LEU A 145 -3.70 23.55 1.69
N PRO A 146 -3.98 24.88 1.69
CA PRO A 146 -5.28 25.40 1.27
C PRO A 146 -5.60 25.11 -0.19
N VAL A 147 -4.63 25.16 -1.11
CA VAL A 147 -4.86 24.87 -2.54
C VAL A 147 -5.20 23.39 -2.78
N LEU A 148 -4.54 22.46 -2.09
CA LEU A 148 -4.84 21.03 -2.16
C LEU A 148 -6.20 20.73 -1.51
N LEU A 149 -6.52 21.34 -0.37
CA LEU A 149 -7.86 21.22 0.23
C LEU A 149 -8.95 21.80 -0.66
N LEU A 150 -8.70 22.93 -1.32
CA LEU A 150 -9.61 23.53 -2.30
C LEU A 150 -9.78 22.64 -3.53
N GLY A 151 -8.69 22.13 -4.09
CA GLY A 151 -8.72 21.21 -5.24
C GLY A 151 -9.44 19.91 -4.92
N LEU A 152 -9.15 19.33 -3.75
CA LEU A 152 -9.85 18.15 -3.24
C LEU A 152 -11.33 18.46 -3.02
N GLY A 153 -11.66 19.57 -2.35
CA GLY A 153 -13.04 20.02 -2.14
C GLY A 153 -13.82 20.23 -3.44
N LEU A 154 -13.21 20.86 -4.44
CA LEU A 154 -13.80 21.05 -5.77
C LEU A 154 -14.02 19.74 -6.50
N LEU A 155 -13.07 18.81 -6.40
CA LEU A 155 -13.18 17.49 -7.03
C LEU A 155 -14.28 16.64 -6.35
N LEU A 156 -14.47 16.81 -5.05
CA LEU A 156 -15.56 16.19 -4.29
C LEU A 156 -16.92 16.82 -4.62
N LEU A 157 -16.99 18.14 -4.77
CA LEU A 157 -18.18 18.85 -5.25
C LEU A 157 -18.58 18.38 -6.65
N ALA A 158 -17.62 18.30 -7.58
CA ALA A 158 -17.87 17.83 -8.93
C ALA A 158 -18.44 16.39 -8.95
N ARG A 159 -17.91 15.49 -8.12
CA ARG A 159 -18.42 14.10 -8.04
C ARG A 159 -19.75 13.97 -7.27
N GLY A 160 -20.00 14.84 -6.30
CA GLY A 160 -21.28 14.95 -5.60
C GLY A 160 -22.41 15.41 -6.51
N VAL A 161 -22.13 16.38 -7.38
CA VAL A 161 -23.08 16.90 -8.38
C VAL A 161 -23.44 15.85 -9.45
N THR A 162 -22.53 14.92 -9.75
CA THR A 162 -22.79 13.85 -10.75
C THR A 162 -23.59 12.65 -10.25
N ARG A 163 -24.04 12.62 -8.98
CA ARG A 163 -25.02 11.62 -8.53
C ARG A 163 -26.44 12.18 -8.68
N PRO A 164 -27.18 11.87 -9.75
CA PRO A 164 -28.60 12.17 -9.79
C PRO A 164 -29.28 11.43 -8.64
N SER A 165 -30.04 12.19 -7.84
CA SER A 165 -30.96 11.68 -6.83
C SER A 165 -31.88 10.63 -7.46
N ARG A 166 -31.78 9.40 -6.97
CA ARG A 166 -32.85 8.40 -7.09
C ARG A 166 -33.58 8.34 -5.77
#